data_AF-A0A5B8UBW8-F1
#
_entry.id   AF-A0A5B8UBW8-F1
#
_cell.length_a   1.000
_cell.length_b   1.000
_cell.length_c   1.000
_cell.angle_alpha   90.00
_cell.angle_beta   90.00
_cell.angle_gamma   90.00
#
_symmetry.space_group_name_H-M   'P 1'
#
loop_
_entity.id
_entity.type
_entity.pdbx_description
1 polymer ?
#
loop_
_entity_poly.entity_id
_entity_poly.type
_entity_poly.pdbx_seq_one_letter_code
_entity_poly.pdbx_strand_id
1 'polypeptide(L)'
;MSPRRIDEAVAEAAPLPAARAAAGAGGGAGSADPLAGELRRAGLLPLLVLHFLGDGPSYGNQLMERVELLSRGLIGVNPNTMYPLLRRLEADGLVAGEWEHPERRSRRFYRLTPEGEAERERLAGAVGPRLDAVAGVLADIKDALGLRPLR
;
A
#
# COMPACT_ATOMS: atom_id res chain seq x y z
N MET A 1 -3.91 -10.84 -20.49
CA MET A 1 -4.73 -9.64 -20.25
C MET A 1 -3.87 -8.43 -20.57
N SER A 2 -4.30 -7.54 -21.47
CA SER A 2 -3.61 -6.25 -21.65
C SER A 2 -3.70 -5.44 -20.36
N PRO A 3 -2.63 -4.74 -19.95
CA PRO A 3 -2.67 -3.89 -18.77
C PRO A 3 -3.73 -2.80 -18.96
N ARG A 4 -4.59 -2.62 -17.95
CA ARG A 4 -5.69 -1.63 -17.96
C ARG A 4 -5.11 -0.24 -18.25
N ARG A 5 -5.69 0.49 -19.20
CA ARG A 5 -5.16 1.81 -19.60
C ARG A 5 -5.56 2.89 -18.58
N ILE A 6 -4.81 3.98 -18.51
CA ILE A 6 -5.05 5.05 -17.53
C ILE A 6 -6.38 5.76 -17.82
N ASP A 7 -6.76 5.92 -19.08
CA ASP A 7 -8.05 6.49 -19.48
C ASP A 7 -9.24 5.66 -18.94
N GLU A 8 -9.13 4.33 -18.93
CA GLU A 8 -10.12 3.43 -18.34
C GLU A 8 -10.18 3.57 -16.82
N ALA A 9 -9.02 3.64 -16.15
CA ALA A 9 -8.94 3.82 -14.69
C ALA A 9 -9.48 5.19 -14.23
N VAL A 10 -9.30 6.24 -15.04
CA VAL A 10 -9.88 7.57 -14.81
C VAL A 10 -11.40 7.54 -14.94
N ALA A 11 -11.93 6.84 -15.95
CA ALA A 11 -13.38 6.76 -16.19
C ALA A 11 -14.13 5.97 -15.09
N GLU A 12 -13.49 4.96 -14.51
CA GLU A 12 -14.04 4.15 -13.41
C GLU A 12 -13.91 4.82 -12.03
N ALA A 13 -13.00 5.79 -11.89
CA ALA A 13 -12.75 6.43 -10.61
C ALA A 13 -13.96 7.29 -10.21
N ALA A 14 -14.57 6.95 -9.07
CA ALA A 14 -15.59 7.79 -8.48
C ALA A 14 -15.07 9.24 -8.31
N PRO A 15 -15.94 10.25 -8.49
CA PRO A 15 -15.60 11.63 -8.18
C PRO A 15 -15.00 11.70 -6.78
N LEU A 16 -13.89 12.40 -6.61
CA LEU A 16 -13.32 12.62 -5.29
C LEU A 16 -14.43 13.18 -4.39
N PRO A 17 -14.82 12.51 -3.29
CA PRO A 17 -15.66 13.15 -2.30
C PRO A 17 -14.96 14.44 -1.91
N ALA A 18 -15.67 15.58 -1.95
CA ALA A 18 -15.16 16.84 -1.41
C ALA A 18 -14.65 16.53 -0.02
N ALA A 19 -13.33 16.60 0.14
CA ALA A 19 -12.53 16.05 1.22
C ALA A 19 -13.36 15.41 2.33
N ARG A 20 -13.32 14.08 2.47
CA ARG A 20 -13.60 13.49 3.77
C ARG A 20 -12.57 14.08 4.73
N ALA A 21 -12.95 15.19 5.37
CA ALA A 21 -12.43 15.69 6.61
C ALA A 21 -12.73 14.62 7.66
N ALA A 22 -11.96 13.57 7.59
CA ALA A 22 -11.97 12.43 8.48
C ALA A 22 -10.55 11.88 8.54
N ALA A 23 -9.57 12.76 8.75
CA ALA A 23 -8.44 12.42 9.61
C ALA A 23 -8.93 12.36 11.07
N GLY A 24 -9.94 11.52 11.32
CA GLY A 24 -10.30 11.09 12.66
C GLY A 24 -9.37 9.96 13.03
N ALA A 25 -8.29 10.30 13.73
CA ALA A 25 -7.52 9.39 14.59
C ALA A 25 -7.19 7.98 14.01
N GLY A 26 -6.45 7.92 12.91
CA GLY A 26 -5.57 6.78 12.59
C GLY A 26 -4.09 7.17 12.49
N GLY A 27 -3.79 8.47 12.65
CA GLY A 27 -2.44 9.01 12.74
C GLY A 27 -1.89 8.85 14.15
N GLY A 28 -1.36 7.68 14.44
CA GLY A 28 -0.80 7.32 15.74
C GLY A 28 -1.10 5.84 15.98
N ALA A 29 -0.21 4.93 15.65
CA ALA A 29 1.12 4.96 16.21
C ALA A 29 2.14 4.32 15.26
N GLY A 30 3.24 5.03 15.00
CA GLY A 30 4.50 4.38 15.28
C GLY A 30 4.51 4.09 16.79
N SER A 31 3.77 3.06 17.20
CA SER A 31 3.91 2.52 18.54
C SER A 31 5.20 1.72 18.51
N ALA A 32 5.79 1.54 19.67
CA ALA A 32 6.94 0.70 19.90
C ALA A 32 6.67 -0.80 19.61
N ASP A 33 5.77 -1.15 18.67
CA ASP A 33 5.54 -2.52 18.21
C ASP A 33 6.73 -2.96 17.35
N PRO A 34 7.55 -3.89 17.86
CA PRO A 34 8.73 -4.35 17.14
C PRO A 34 8.37 -5.08 15.83
N LEU A 35 7.21 -5.75 15.76
CA LEU A 35 6.78 -6.54 14.61
C LEU A 35 6.41 -5.62 13.44
N ALA A 36 5.68 -4.55 13.71
CA ALA A 36 5.35 -3.53 12.70
C ALA A 36 6.63 -2.84 12.19
N GLY A 37 7.58 -2.55 13.08
CA GLY A 37 8.87 -1.97 12.72
C GLY A 37 9.71 -2.85 11.79
N GLU A 38 9.79 -4.16 12.08
CA GLU A 38 10.50 -5.14 11.25
C GLU A 38 9.91 -5.24 9.84
N LEU A 39 8.59 -5.39 9.73
CA LEU A 39 7.90 -5.46 8.44
C LEU A 39 8.05 -4.17 7.63
N ARG A 40 8.04 -3.01 8.30
CA ARG A 40 8.30 -1.71 7.66
C ARG A 40 9.71 -1.64 7.09
N ARG A 41 10.73 -2.04 7.85
CA ARG A 41 12.13 -2.08 7.40
C ARG A 41 12.33 -3.03 6.21
N ALA A 42 11.58 -4.13 6.18
CA ALA A 42 11.62 -5.10 5.10
C ALA A 42 11.02 -4.59 3.77
N GLY A 43 10.28 -3.48 3.80
CA GLY A 43 9.65 -2.90 2.61
C GLY A 43 8.23 -3.37 2.36
N LEU A 44 7.47 -3.72 3.41
CA LEU A 44 6.06 -4.14 3.28
C LEU A 44 5.19 -3.10 2.56
N LEU A 45 5.28 -1.82 2.92
CA LEU A 45 4.44 -0.79 2.29
C LEU A 45 4.76 -0.59 0.80
N PRO A 46 6.04 -0.43 0.37
CA PRO A 46 6.39 -0.45 -1.05
C PRO A 46 5.87 -1.69 -1.79
N LEU A 47 6.00 -2.89 -1.20
CA LEU A 47 5.50 -4.13 -1.79
C LEU A 47 3.99 -4.07 -2.05
N LEU A 48 3.21 -3.63 -1.05
CA LEU A 48 1.75 -3.51 -1.19
C LEU A 48 1.36 -2.50 -2.27
N VAL A 49 2.05 -1.37 -2.35
CA VAL A 49 1.81 -0.35 -3.39
C VAL A 49 2.08 -0.93 -4.78
N LEU A 50 3.25 -1.56 -4.99
CA LEU A 50 3.60 -2.14 -6.30
C LEU A 50 2.67 -3.31 -6.66
N HIS A 51 2.26 -4.12 -5.68
CA HIS A 51 1.27 -5.18 -5.87
C HIS A 51 -0.05 -4.63 -6.40
N PHE A 52 -0.61 -3.61 -5.75
CA PHE A 52 -1.88 -3.02 -6.18
C PHE A 52 -1.81 -2.31 -7.52
N LEU A 53 -0.64 -1.75 -7.88
CA LEU A 53 -0.39 -1.19 -9.21
C LEU A 53 -0.23 -2.26 -10.30
N GLY A 54 0.10 -3.50 -9.92
CA GLY A 54 0.11 -4.66 -10.82
C GLY A 54 -1.30 -5.06 -11.29
N ASP A 55 -2.34 -4.78 -10.49
CA ASP A 55 -3.74 -5.00 -10.88
C ASP A 55 -4.28 -3.95 -11.86
N GLY A 56 -3.59 -2.81 -11.96
CA GLY A 56 -3.92 -1.71 -12.84
C GLY A 56 -3.56 -0.33 -12.26
N PRO A 57 -3.64 0.73 -13.08
CA PRO A 57 -3.31 2.09 -12.63
C PRO A 57 -4.20 2.58 -11.47
N SER A 58 -3.62 3.32 -10.54
CA SER A 58 -4.31 3.81 -9.33
C SER A 58 -3.74 5.13 -8.84
N TYR A 59 -4.37 5.76 -7.84
CA TYR A 59 -3.92 7.03 -7.24
C TYR A 59 -3.80 6.92 -5.72
N GLY A 60 -3.12 7.89 -5.11
CA GLY A 60 -2.70 7.82 -3.70
C GLY A 60 -3.82 7.45 -2.72
N ASN A 61 -4.99 8.08 -2.80
CA ASN A 61 -6.09 7.76 -1.87
C ASN A 61 -6.64 6.35 -2.05
N GLN A 62 -6.81 5.89 -3.29
CA GLN A 62 -7.29 4.54 -3.55
C GLN A 62 -6.26 3.48 -3.08
N LEU A 63 -4.96 3.75 -3.23
CA LEU A 63 -3.92 2.88 -2.69
C LEU A 63 -3.97 2.82 -1.16
N MET A 64 -4.19 3.94 -0.47
CA MET A 64 -4.36 3.97 0.99
C MET A 64 -5.56 3.13 1.43
N GLU A 65 -6.71 3.30 0.76
CA GLU A 65 -7.94 2.53 1.03
C GLU A 65 -7.72 1.03 0.83
N ARG A 66 -7.02 0.63 -0.24
CA ARG A 66 -6.71 -0.79 -0.51
C ARG A 66 -5.80 -1.41 0.55
N VAL A 67 -4.79 -0.67 1.03
CA VAL A 67 -3.91 -1.13 2.12
C VAL A 67 -4.69 -1.30 3.43
N GLU A 68 -5.54 -0.32 3.76
CA GLU A 68 -6.36 -0.36 4.96
C GLU A 68 -7.34 -1.54 4.92
N LEU A 69 -8.02 -1.76 3.78
CA LEU A 69 -8.95 -2.87 3.59
C LEU A 69 -8.26 -4.23 3.71
N LEU A 70 -7.13 -4.44 3.01
CA LEU A 70 -6.38 -5.69 3.04
C LEU A 70 -5.90 -6.03 4.46
N SER A 71 -5.48 -5.02 5.21
CA SER A 71 -4.95 -5.17 6.57
C SER A 71 -6.03 -5.15 7.65
N ARG A 72 -7.32 -5.11 7.30
CA ARG A 72 -8.44 -4.97 8.25
C ARG A 72 -8.27 -3.77 9.19
N GLY A 73 -7.73 -2.67 8.68
CA GLY A 73 -7.46 -1.45 9.43
C GLY A 73 -6.18 -1.47 10.27
N LEU A 74 -5.41 -2.56 10.30
CA LEU A 74 -4.18 -2.64 11.10
C LEU A 74 -3.02 -1.82 10.50
N ILE A 75 -3.00 -1.64 9.18
CA ILE A 75 -2.01 -0.82 8.48
C ILE A 75 -2.68 0.46 8.01
N GLY A 76 -2.64 1.49 8.86
CA GLY A 76 -3.05 2.84 8.50
C GLY A 76 -1.96 3.55 7.71
N VAL A 77 -2.29 4.03 6.50
CA VAL A 77 -1.37 4.84 5.69
C VAL A 77 -1.97 6.22 5.47
N ASN A 78 -1.24 7.25 5.86
CA ASN A 78 -1.66 8.64 5.69
C ASN A 78 -1.02 9.30 4.45
N PRO A 79 -1.57 10.44 3.98
CA PRO A 79 -1.00 11.21 2.87
C PRO A 79 0.49 11.53 3.02
N ASN A 80 0.94 11.87 4.23
CA ASN A 80 2.33 12.22 4.54
C ASN A 80 3.30 11.03 4.41
N THR A 81 2.77 9.82 4.29
CA THR A 81 3.56 8.59 4.05
C THR A 81 3.40 8.15 2.60
N MET A 82 2.17 8.11 2.09
CA MET A 82 1.87 7.60 0.75
C MET A 82 2.48 8.48 -0.35
N TYR A 83 2.30 9.80 -0.31
CA TYR A 83 2.74 10.66 -1.40
C TYR A 83 4.27 10.79 -1.50
N PRO A 84 5.03 10.90 -0.39
CA PRO A 84 6.50 10.80 -0.48
C PRO A 84 6.98 9.44 -1.02
N LEU A 85 6.33 8.34 -0.63
CA LEU A 85 6.65 7.01 -1.17
C LEU A 85 6.41 6.95 -2.68
N LEU A 86 5.24 7.38 -3.17
CA LEU A 86 4.93 7.37 -4.60
C LEU A 86 5.92 8.22 -5.41
N ARG A 87 6.28 9.41 -4.91
CA ARG A 87 7.30 10.25 -5.55
C ARG A 87 8.66 9.57 -5.62
N ARG A 88 9.05 8.83 -4.57
CA ARG A 88 10.30 8.06 -4.58
C ARG A 88 10.24 6.92 -5.59
N LEU A 89 9.17 6.11 -5.56
CA LEU A 89 9.00 5.00 -6.51
C LEU A 89 9.01 5.50 -7.96
N GLU A 90 8.43 6.67 -8.21
CA GLU A 90 8.46 7.32 -9.53
C GLU A 90 9.87 7.80 -9.91
N ALA A 91 10.59 8.43 -8.98
CA ALA A 91 11.97 8.85 -9.19
C ALA A 91 12.93 7.67 -9.42
N ASP A 92 12.66 6.53 -8.78
CA ASP A 92 13.40 5.27 -8.93
C ASP A 92 13.00 4.51 -10.22
N GLY A 93 12.06 5.03 -11.02
CA GLY A 93 11.60 4.42 -12.28
C GLY A 93 10.69 3.20 -12.11
N LEU A 94 10.25 2.91 -10.88
CA LEU A 94 9.44 1.74 -10.54
C LEU A 94 7.95 1.93 -10.86
N VAL A 95 7.51 3.18 -10.95
CA VAL A 95 6.16 3.55 -11.38
C VAL A 95 6.23 4.74 -12.33
N ALA A 96 5.25 4.85 -13.22
CA ALA A 96 5.09 6.04 -14.07
C ALA A 96 3.82 6.79 -13.67
N GLY A 97 3.95 8.10 -13.42
CA GLY A 97 2.84 8.95 -13.01
C GLY A 97 2.28 9.82 -14.14
N GLU A 98 0.96 9.82 -14.30
CA GLU A 98 0.23 10.63 -15.28
C GLU A 98 -0.89 11.42 -14.57
N TRP A 99 -1.13 12.65 -15.00
CA TRP A 99 -2.22 13.47 -14.45
C TRP A 99 -3.53 13.10 -15.14
N GLU A 100 -4.60 12.93 -14.35
CA GLU A 100 -5.98 12.67 -14.80
C GLU A 100 -6.44 13.71 -15.84
N HIS A 101 -6.09 14.97 -15.60
CA HIS A 101 -6.29 16.07 -16.54
C HIS A 101 -5.00 16.89 -16.67
N PRO A 102 -4.46 17.09 -17.89
CA PRO A 102 -3.22 17.84 -18.10
C PRO A 102 -3.27 19.27 -17.55
N GLU A 103 -4.45 19.91 -17.64
CA GLU A 103 -4.68 21.29 -17.23
C GLU A 103 -5.07 21.41 -15.75
N ARG A 104 -6.08 20.64 -15.31
CA ARG A 104 -6.61 20.77 -13.94
C ARG A 104 -5.73 20.08 -12.89
N ARG A 105 -4.92 19.09 -13.29
CA ARG A 105 -4.02 18.31 -12.42
C ARG A 105 -4.65 17.91 -11.08
N SER A 106 -5.91 17.46 -11.13
CA SER A 106 -6.74 17.11 -9.97
C SER A 106 -6.23 15.87 -9.25
N ARG A 107 -5.77 14.87 -10.02
CA ARG A 107 -5.37 13.56 -9.51
C ARG A 107 -4.18 13.03 -10.31
N ARG A 108 -3.17 12.50 -9.61
CA ARG A 108 -2.04 11.80 -10.24
C ARG A 108 -2.26 10.30 -10.13
N PHE A 109 -2.40 9.65 -11.28
CA PHE A 109 -2.45 8.21 -11.41
C PHE A 109 -1.04 7.67 -11.61
N TYR A 110 -0.79 6.49 -11.09
CA TYR A 110 0.46 5.77 -11.23
C TYR A 110 0.17 4.43 -11.88
N ARG A 111 1.08 3.95 -12.72
CA ARG A 111 1.09 2.60 -13.26
C ARG A 111 2.42 1.93 -12.97
N LEU A 112 2.40 0.61 -12.82
CA LEU A 112 3.60 -0.18 -12.63
C LEU A 112 4.45 -0.19 -13.92
N THR A 113 5.77 -0.13 -13.77
CA THR A 113 6.75 -0.32 -14.86
C THR A 113 7.33 -1.74 -14.83
N PRO A 114 8.01 -2.20 -15.89
CA PRO A 114 8.76 -3.47 -15.85
C PRO A 114 9.81 -3.51 -14.73
N GLU A 115 10.46 -2.39 -14.43
CA GLU A 115 11.40 -2.27 -13.33
C GLU A 115 10.68 -2.38 -11.97
N GLY A 116 9.49 -1.79 -11.86
CA GLY A 116 8.61 -1.93 -10.71
C GLY A 116 8.14 -3.37 -10.48
N GLU A 117 7.88 -4.13 -11.54
CA GLU A 117 7.54 -5.55 -11.49
C GLU A 117 8.68 -6.35 -10.84
N ALA A 118 9.91 -6.17 -11.33
CA ALA A 118 11.11 -6.84 -10.80
C ALA A 118 11.36 -6.46 -9.33
N GLU A 119 11.19 -5.18 -8.98
CA GLU A 119 11.32 -4.74 -7.59
C GLU A 119 10.22 -5.32 -6.69
N ARG A 120 8.99 -5.47 -7.21
CA ARG A 120 7.91 -6.12 -6.47
C ARG A 120 8.26 -7.57 -6.15
N GLU A 121 8.79 -8.33 -7.11
CA GLU A 121 9.23 -9.71 -6.89
C GLU A 121 10.38 -9.79 -5.86
N ARG A 122 11.37 -8.90 -5.97
CA ARG A 122 12.47 -8.81 -5.02
C ARG A 122 11.99 -8.51 -3.60
N LEU A 123 11.07 -7.56 -3.45
CA LEU A 123 10.46 -7.21 -2.17
C LEU A 123 9.60 -8.35 -1.63
N ALA A 124 8.86 -9.08 -2.48
CA ALA A 124 8.10 -10.25 -2.05
C ALA A 124 9.02 -11.32 -1.45
N GLY A 125 10.17 -11.58 -2.08
CA GLY A 125 11.19 -12.50 -1.53
C GLY A 125 11.80 -12.01 -0.20
N ALA A 126 11.90 -10.70 0.02
CA ALA A 126 12.40 -10.14 1.27
C ALA A 126 11.35 -10.11 2.39
N VAL A 127 10.10 -9.79 2.07
CA VAL A 127 9.02 -9.59 3.04
C VAL A 127 8.34 -10.91 3.40
N GLY A 128 8.17 -11.84 2.47
CA GLY A 128 7.49 -13.12 2.67
C GLY A 128 7.99 -13.89 3.90
N PRO A 129 9.29 -14.23 3.98
CA PRO A 129 9.84 -14.95 5.14
C PRO A 129 9.65 -14.22 6.47
N ARG A 130 9.58 -12.88 6.45
CA ARG A 130 9.34 -12.09 7.67
C ARG A 130 7.87 -12.12 8.08
N LEU A 131 6.94 -12.13 7.13
CA LEU A 131 5.52 -12.36 7.43
C LEU A 131 5.31 -13.74 8.05
N ASP A 132 5.96 -14.77 7.50
CA ASP A 132 5.90 -16.13 8.04
C ASP A 132 6.45 -16.19 9.47
N ALA A 133 7.59 -15.54 9.72
CA ALA A 133 8.18 -15.47 11.06
C ALA A 133 7.27 -14.73 12.07
N VAL A 134 6.70 -13.59 11.68
CA VAL A 134 5.75 -12.84 12.54
C VAL A 134 4.51 -13.68 12.82
N ALA A 135 3.96 -14.36 11.81
CA ALA A 135 2.80 -15.23 11.99
C ALA A 135 3.09 -16.39 12.96
N GLY A 136 4.27 -17.02 12.84
CA GLY A 136 4.74 -18.06 13.76
C GLY A 136 4.84 -17.54 15.21
N VAL A 137 5.50 -16.40 15.42
CA VAL A 137 5.64 -15.78 16.76
C VAL A 137 4.26 -15.46 17.37
N LEU A 138 3.32 -14.93 16.57
CA LEU A 138 1.98 -14.65 17.06
C LEU A 138 1.19 -15.91 17.41
N ALA A 139 1.40 -17.02 16.68
CA ALA A 139 0.82 -18.31 17.01
C ALA A 139 1.40 -18.84 18.34
N ASP A 140 2.71 -18.83 18.50
CA ASP A 140 3.39 -19.26 19.73
C ASP A 140 2.94 -18.47 20.95
N ILE A 141 2.77 -17.14 20.80
CA ILE A 141 2.26 -16.27 21.88
C ILE A 141 0.82 -16.65 22.25
N LYS A 142 -0.06 -16.89 21.27
CA LYS A 142 -1.44 -17.29 21.55
C LYS A 142 -1.50 -18.62 22.29
N ASP A 143 -0.68 -19.58 21.88
CA ASP A 143 -0.60 -20.90 22.49
C ASP A 143 -0.07 -20.81 23.93
N ALA A 144 1.03 -20.07 24.14
CA ALA A 144 1.61 -19.84 25.46
C ALA A 144 0.65 -19.13 26.43
N LEU A 145 -0.22 -18.25 25.92
CA LEU A 145 -1.23 -17.55 26.70
C LEU A 145 -2.57 -18.31 26.82
N GLY A 146 -2.71 -19.49 26.20
CA GLY A 146 -3.95 -20.27 26.20
C GLY A 146 -5.13 -19.59 25.48
N LEU A 147 -4.85 -18.65 24.58
CA LEU A 147 -5.85 -17.88 23.84
C LEU A 147 -6.43 -18.73 22.70
N ARG A 148 -7.51 -19.46 22.99
CA ARG A 148 -8.28 -20.21 21.98
C ARG A 148 -8.84 -19.26 20.91
N PRO A 149 -8.95 -19.69 19.63
CA PRO A 149 -9.53 -18.86 18.59
C PRO A 149 -10.96 -18.44 18.95
N LEU A 150 -11.30 -17.17 18.65
CA LEU A 150 -12.67 -16.68 18.68
C LEU A 150 -13.49 -17.53 17.71
N ARG A 151 -14.50 -18.22 18.24
CA ARG A 151 -15.47 -19.00 17.45
C ARG A 151 -16.35 -18.07 16.62
#